data_AF-A0A533Q9F9-F1
#
_entry.id   AF-A0A533Q9F9-F1
#
_cell.length_a   1.000
_cell.length_b   1.000
_cell.length_c   1.000
_cell.angle_alpha   90.00
_cell.angle_beta   90.00
_cell.angle_gamma   90.00
#
_symmetry.space_group_name_H-M   'P 1'
#
loop_
_entity.id
_entity.type
_entity.pdbx_description
1 polymer ?
#
loop_
_entity_poly.entity_id
_entity_poly.type
_entity_poly.pdbx_seq_one_letter_code
_entity_poly.pdbx_strand_id
1 'polypeptide(L)'
;MAFGVLAKGPIGFILPFFIVLTYLILKRDVGILKDTKPWIGGILFAIIVFTWVYLAGVYGGKEYTNQILFKQNVGRFASSFAHKRSFYYYFINFPVNFLPWSIFIPSIVIYLFSQKGRGKIPNILTIRNFKTKILHRSSLQNSNICQSGRNEESLLLPLVWFAVVFIFFSIVSGKRDIYVLPLYPASALFIAWFLNEFIEQSQENYFRKTGYYPCYILCGISLALGVLFPVAVYKAFPQYITTAIPFTIILFLAGIVMLYLIKHARIIPFFFTLVFVICIIFNVSTVRVIPILDQYKSAKEICDKAKAMMKPDERLAMYNFFRDPYLFYTDRNSIEVIAESDDLKKFLNSQERVFLFIQEKDFKKISKLPEMPLFVLERDSVGHRDILFVSNKDIDT
;
A
#
# COMPACT_ATOMS: atom_id res chain seq x y z
N MET A 1 3.98 18.49 -2.48
CA MET A 1 3.60 18.21 -3.89
C MET A 1 4.82 17.91 -4.76
N ALA A 2 5.86 18.75 -4.79
CA ALA A 2 7.06 18.53 -5.63
C ALA A 2 7.73 17.17 -5.39
N PHE A 3 8.02 16.82 -4.13
CA PHE A 3 8.55 15.48 -3.81
C PHE A 3 7.60 14.33 -4.17
N GLY A 4 6.29 14.56 -4.12
CA GLY A 4 5.31 13.58 -4.60
C GLY A 4 5.41 13.35 -6.11
N VAL A 5 5.69 14.42 -6.87
CA VAL A 5 5.93 14.35 -8.31
C VAL A 5 7.24 13.64 -8.62
N LEU A 6 8.31 13.93 -7.89
CA LEU A 6 9.58 13.24 -8.05
C LEU A 6 9.50 11.76 -7.66
N ALA A 7 8.68 11.41 -6.67
CA ALA A 7 8.53 10.04 -6.21
C ALA A 7 7.64 9.17 -7.12
N LYS A 8 6.56 9.73 -7.68
CA LYS A 8 5.53 8.93 -8.39
C LYS A 8 4.93 9.60 -9.63
N GLY A 9 5.56 10.64 -10.13
CA GLY A 9 5.11 11.38 -11.32
C GLY A 9 3.93 12.33 -11.04
N PRO A 10 3.26 12.81 -12.10
CA PRO A 10 2.30 13.92 -12.03
C PRO A 10 1.16 13.75 -11.02
N ILE A 11 0.83 12.51 -10.65
CA ILE A 11 -0.20 12.20 -9.65
C ILE A 11 0.04 12.88 -8.30
N GLY A 12 1.31 13.11 -7.94
CA GLY A 12 1.72 13.81 -6.71
C GLY A 12 1.32 15.29 -6.67
N PHE A 13 0.92 15.86 -7.81
CA PHE A 13 0.33 17.20 -7.93
C PHE A 13 -1.16 17.14 -8.26
N ILE A 14 -1.56 16.29 -9.21
CA ILE A 14 -2.95 16.17 -9.69
C ILE A 14 -3.93 15.91 -8.53
N LEU A 15 -3.61 14.96 -7.64
CA LEU A 15 -4.51 14.65 -6.51
C LEU A 15 -4.65 15.83 -5.54
N PRO A 16 -3.57 16.40 -4.96
CA PRO A 16 -3.69 17.59 -4.12
C PRO A 16 -4.41 18.75 -4.81
N PHE A 17 -4.17 18.97 -6.10
CA PHE A 17 -4.83 20.02 -6.87
C PHE A 17 -6.35 19.82 -6.89
N PHE A 18 -6.84 18.64 -7.25
CA PHE A 18 -8.29 18.36 -7.25
C PHE A 18 -8.90 18.40 -5.85
N ILE A 19 -8.16 17.99 -4.81
CA ILE A 19 -8.61 18.08 -3.41
C ILE A 19 -8.81 19.55 -3.02
N VAL A 20 -7.79 20.39 -3.23
CA VAL A 20 -7.85 21.83 -2.90
C VAL A 20 -8.92 22.53 -3.73
N LEU A 21 -8.98 22.26 -5.04
CA LEU A 21 -9.98 22.85 -5.92
C LEU A 21 -11.41 22.51 -5.46
N THR A 22 -11.67 21.23 -5.20
CA THR A 22 -13.00 20.78 -4.73
C THR A 22 -13.32 21.38 -3.36
N TYR A 23 -12.35 21.43 -2.45
CA TYR A 23 -12.52 22.04 -1.13
C TYR A 23 -12.89 23.52 -1.23
N LEU A 24 -12.19 24.29 -2.07
CA LEU A 24 -12.46 25.71 -2.27
C LEU A 24 -13.81 25.96 -2.94
N ILE A 25 -14.21 25.13 -3.91
CA ILE A 25 -15.54 25.20 -4.55
C ILE A 25 -16.63 24.98 -3.51
N LEU A 26 -16.49 23.96 -2.66
CA LEU A 26 -17.48 23.64 -1.64
C LEU A 26 -17.50 24.69 -0.52
N LYS A 27 -16.33 25.18 -0.08
CA LYS A 27 -16.22 26.22 0.95
C LYS A 27 -16.65 27.60 0.44
N ARG A 28 -16.62 27.82 -0.88
CA ARG A 28 -16.87 29.11 -1.55
C ARG A 28 -16.00 30.25 -1.03
N ASP A 29 -14.82 29.92 -0.52
CA ASP A 29 -13.87 30.86 0.06
C ASP A 29 -12.52 30.75 -0.65
N VAL A 30 -12.40 31.49 -1.75
CA VAL A 30 -11.13 31.64 -2.48
C VAL A 30 -10.19 32.65 -1.80
N GLY A 31 -10.66 33.39 -0.79
CA GLY A 31 -9.86 34.35 -0.04
C GLY A 31 -8.67 33.69 0.66
N ILE A 32 -8.86 32.44 1.11
CA ILE A 32 -7.82 31.58 1.72
C ILE A 32 -6.57 31.46 0.82
N LEU A 33 -6.72 31.53 -0.51
CA LEU A 33 -5.57 31.47 -1.42
C LEU A 33 -4.66 32.70 -1.29
N LYS A 34 -5.18 33.86 -0.88
CA LYS A 34 -4.35 35.06 -0.67
C LYS A 34 -3.41 34.86 0.51
N ASP A 35 -3.91 34.25 1.58
CA ASP A 35 -3.15 34.03 2.82
C ASP A 35 -2.09 32.93 2.68
N THR A 36 -2.27 32.02 1.71
CA THR A 36 -1.37 30.88 1.46
C THR A 36 -0.28 31.14 0.42
N LYS A 37 -0.27 32.32 -0.23
CA LYS A 37 0.74 32.74 -1.23
C LYS A 37 1.12 31.64 -2.25
N PRO A 38 0.15 31.09 -3.03
CA PRO A 38 0.34 29.91 -3.87
C PRO A 38 1.39 30.09 -4.97
N TRP A 39 1.65 31.33 -5.41
CA TRP A 39 2.66 31.65 -6.41
C TRP A 39 4.08 31.35 -5.93
N ILE A 40 4.40 31.63 -4.66
CA ILE A 40 5.71 31.28 -4.06
C ILE A 40 5.86 29.76 -4.04
N GLY A 41 4.81 29.06 -3.60
CA GLY A 41 4.78 27.60 -3.61
C GLY A 41 4.92 27.02 -5.03
N GLY A 42 4.32 27.67 -6.03
CA GLY A 42 4.43 27.31 -7.44
C GLY A 42 5.83 27.48 -8.01
N ILE A 43 6.51 28.58 -7.70
CA ILE A 43 7.90 28.83 -8.10
C ILE A 43 8.83 27.78 -7.47
N LEU A 44 8.70 27.54 -6.15
CA LEU A 44 9.50 26.52 -5.46
C LEU A 44 9.22 25.12 -6.02
N PHE A 45 7.96 24.80 -6.31
CA PHE A 45 7.58 23.54 -6.93
C PHE A 45 8.26 23.38 -8.30
N ALA A 46 8.20 24.41 -9.14
CA ALA A 46 8.80 24.42 -10.47
C ALA A 46 10.32 24.23 -10.38
N ILE A 47 11.00 24.99 -9.52
CA ILE A 47 12.45 24.87 -9.32
C ILE A 47 12.82 23.43 -8.95
N ILE A 48 12.15 22.83 -7.96
CA ILE A 48 12.47 21.48 -7.50
C ILE A 48 12.25 20.44 -8.59
N VAL A 49 11.10 20.48 -9.28
CA VAL A 49 10.75 19.48 -10.30
C VAL A 49 11.60 19.66 -11.56
N PHE A 50 11.71 20.87 -12.08
CA PHE A 50 12.44 21.12 -13.33
C PHE A 50 13.94 20.96 -13.16
N THR A 51 14.52 21.28 -12.00
CA THR A 51 15.96 21.04 -11.76
C THR A 51 16.27 19.55 -11.90
N TRP A 52 15.47 18.69 -11.28
CA TRP A 52 15.68 17.24 -11.40
C TRP A 52 15.43 16.73 -12.82
N VAL A 53 14.32 17.12 -13.46
CA VAL A 53 13.99 16.69 -14.83
C VAL A 53 15.08 17.14 -15.82
N TYR A 54 15.59 18.36 -15.68
CA TYR A 54 16.64 18.89 -16.54
C TYR A 54 17.94 18.09 -16.38
N LEU A 55 18.43 17.91 -15.16
CA LEU A 55 19.66 17.15 -14.90
C LEU A 55 19.54 15.70 -15.37
N ALA A 56 18.39 15.07 -15.11
CA ALA A 56 18.09 13.71 -15.55
C ALA A 56 18.05 13.60 -17.08
N GLY A 57 17.51 14.60 -17.77
CA GLY A 57 17.46 14.65 -19.23
C GLY A 57 18.82 14.90 -19.88
N VAL A 58 19.66 15.76 -19.28
CA VAL A 58 21.05 15.98 -19.72
C VAL A 58 21.86 14.70 -19.59
N TYR A 59 21.72 13.97 -18.47
CA TYR A 59 22.48 12.74 -18.23
C TYR A 59 21.96 11.54 -19.04
N GLY A 60 20.64 11.36 -19.13
CA GLY A 60 20.02 10.21 -19.80
C GLY A 60 19.76 10.39 -21.30
N GLY A 61 19.91 11.60 -21.83
CA GLY A 61 19.66 11.93 -23.23
C GLY A 61 18.17 11.97 -23.62
N LYS A 62 17.92 12.14 -24.93
CA LYS A 62 16.58 12.37 -25.48
C LYS A 62 15.63 11.19 -25.24
N GLU A 63 16.10 9.96 -25.41
CA GLU A 63 15.26 8.77 -25.26
C GLU A 63 14.81 8.58 -23.81
N TYR A 64 15.74 8.70 -22.85
CA TYR A 64 15.40 8.66 -21.43
C TYR A 64 14.41 9.76 -21.04
N THR A 65 14.63 10.99 -21.52
CA THR A 65 13.73 12.13 -21.30
C THR A 65 12.32 11.85 -21.81
N ASN A 66 12.19 11.32 -23.02
CA ASN A 66 10.90 10.93 -23.60
C ASN A 66 10.21 9.84 -22.77
N GLN A 67 10.98 8.87 -22.28
CA GLN A 67 10.45 7.81 -21.42
C GLN A 67 9.89 8.35 -20.11
N ILE A 68 10.64 9.19 -19.38
CA ILE A 68 10.21 9.71 -18.08
C ILE A 68 9.06 10.71 -18.19
N LEU A 69 8.99 11.52 -19.26
CA LEU A 69 7.95 12.54 -19.43
C LEU A 69 6.65 11.95 -19.99
N PHE A 70 6.74 11.16 -21.06
CA PHE A 70 5.56 10.74 -21.83
C PHE A 70 5.21 9.27 -21.62
N LYS A 71 6.16 8.35 -21.84
CA LYS A 71 5.87 6.90 -21.87
C LYS A 71 5.42 6.38 -20.50
N GLN A 72 6.11 6.76 -19.43
CA GLN A 72 5.83 6.27 -18.08
C GLN A 72 4.62 6.97 -17.41
N ASN A 73 4.35 8.23 -17.76
CA ASN A 73 3.25 8.99 -17.17
C ASN A 73 1.95 8.89 -17.98
N VAL A 74 2.00 9.22 -19.28
CA VAL A 74 0.82 9.29 -20.15
C VAL A 74 0.45 7.88 -20.65
N GLY A 75 1.43 7.10 -21.10
CA GLY A 75 1.20 5.75 -21.64
C GLY A 75 0.62 4.78 -20.60
N ARG A 76 1.04 4.86 -19.34
CA ARG A 76 0.50 4.01 -18.26
C ARG A 76 -0.91 4.42 -17.82
N PHE A 77 -1.25 5.71 -17.88
CA PHE A 77 -2.59 6.19 -17.56
C PHE A 77 -3.61 5.91 -18.66
N ALA A 78 -3.26 6.16 -19.92
CA ALA A 78 -4.16 6.01 -21.06
C ALA A 78 -4.32 4.55 -21.51
N SER A 79 -3.26 3.74 -21.40
CA SER A 79 -3.22 2.37 -21.91
C SER A 79 -2.64 1.39 -20.88
N SER A 80 -3.32 1.27 -19.73
CA SER A 80 -3.01 0.19 -18.77
C SER A 80 -3.46 -1.17 -19.33
N PHE A 81 -2.59 -1.82 -20.10
CA PHE A 81 -2.73 -3.20 -20.56
C PHE A 81 -2.57 -4.23 -19.42
N ALA A 82 -2.04 -3.82 -18.26
CA ALA A 82 -1.87 -4.65 -17.07
C ALA A 82 -2.80 -4.20 -15.92
N HIS A 83 -3.38 -5.17 -15.20
CA HIS A 83 -4.26 -4.96 -14.03
C HIS A 83 -5.55 -4.15 -14.29
N LYS A 84 -6.18 -4.34 -15.45
CA LYS A 84 -7.53 -3.81 -15.69
C LYS A 84 -8.52 -4.44 -14.69
N ARG A 85 -9.24 -3.61 -13.94
CA ARG A 85 -10.22 -4.04 -12.94
C ARG A 85 -11.48 -3.15 -13.01
N SER A 86 -12.62 -3.72 -12.62
CA SER A 86 -13.91 -3.02 -12.57
C SER A 86 -13.87 -1.76 -11.68
N PHE A 87 -14.79 -0.82 -11.91
CA PHE A 87 -14.85 0.42 -11.13
C PHE A 87 -15.11 0.19 -9.63
N TYR A 88 -15.82 -0.89 -9.27
CA TYR A 88 -16.13 -1.25 -7.88
C TYR A 88 -14.98 -1.92 -7.12
N TYR A 89 -13.80 -2.10 -7.74
CA TYR A 89 -12.64 -2.76 -7.14
C TYR A 89 -12.27 -2.19 -5.76
N TYR A 90 -12.20 -0.87 -5.63
CA TYR A 90 -11.82 -0.24 -4.36
C TYR A 90 -12.95 -0.23 -3.33
N PHE A 91 -14.22 -0.34 -3.75
CA PHE A 91 -15.34 -0.47 -2.81
C PHE A 91 -15.26 -1.77 -1.99
N ILE A 92 -14.63 -2.81 -2.55
CA ILE A 92 -14.44 -4.10 -1.88
C ILE A 92 -13.09 -4.12 -1.15
N ASN A 93 -12.00 -3.78 -1.85
CA ASN A 93 -10.65 -3.96 -1.30
C ASN A 93 -10.27 -2.91 -0.26
N PHE A 94 -10.74 -1.66 -0.39
CA PHE A 94 -10.37 -0.62 0.57
C PHE A 94 -10.88 -0.94 1.99
N PRO A 95 -12.16 -1.29 2.22
CA PRO A 95 -12.64 -1.67 3.55
C PRO A 95 -11.87 -2.85 4.17
N VAL A 96 -11.49 -3.85 3.36
CA VAL A 96 -10.69 -4.99 3.83
C VAL A 96 -9.29 -4.55 4.24
N ASN A 97 -8.61 -3.75 3.39
CA ASN A 97 -7.26 -3.26 3.66
C ASN A 97 -7.22 -2.14 4.73
N PHE A 98 -8.37 -1.60 5.12
CA PHE A 98 -8.54 -0.60 6.18
C PHE A 98 -9.01 -1.22 7.50
N LEU A 99 -9.09 -2.55 7.59
CA LEU A 99 -9.29 -3.24 8.87
C LEU A 99 -8.18 -2.86 9.87
N PRO A 100 -8.49 -2.75 11.17
CA PRO A 100 -9.79 -3.01 11.79
C PRO A 100 -10.77 -1.83 11.73
N TRP A 101 -10.33 -0.66 11.27
CA TRP A 101 -11.08 0.60 11.39
C TRP A 101 -12.34 0.64 10.52
N SER A 102 -12.37 -0.12 9.43
CA SER A 102 -13.56 -0.25 8.58
C SER A 102 -14.79 -0.83 9.31
N ILE A 103 -14.60 -1.56 10.43
CA ILE A 103 -15.69 -2.06 11.28
C ILE A 103 -16.50 -0.92 11.90
N PHE A 104 -15.91 0.29 12.03
CA PHE A 104 -16.61 1.47 12.52
C PHE A 104 -17.43 2.19 11.44
N ILE A 105 -17.25 1.89 10.14
CA ILE A 105 -17.95 2.58 9.05
C ILE A 105 -19.48 2.51 9.20
N PRO A 106 -20.12 1.34 9.47
CA PRO A 106 -21.57 1.29 9.68
C PRO A 106 -22.04 2.18 10.84
N SER A 107 -21.30 2.18 11.96
CA SER A 107 -21.59 3.04 13.11
C SER A 107 -21.50 4.52 12.77
N ILE A 108 -20.51 4.91 11.97
CA ILE A 108 -20.35 6.28 11.49
C ILE A 108 -21.52 6.68 10.61
N VAL A 109 -21.91 5.83 9.65
CA VAL A 109 -23.04 6.08 8.75
C VAL A 109 -24.33 6.26 9.55
N ILE A 110 -24.62 5.36 10.50
CA ILE A 110 -25.79 5.47 11.38
C ILE A 110 -25.75 6.77 12.18
N TYR A 111 -24.59 7.14 12.74
CA TYR A 111 -24.43 8.38 13.47
C TYR A 111 -24.70 9.61 12.59
N LEU A 112 -24.16 9.65 11.38
CA LEU A 112 -24.37 10.74 10.43
C LEU A 112 -25.84 10.91 10.02
N PHE A 113 -26.62 9.83 9.98
CA PHE A 113 -28.06 9.90 9.71
C PHE A 113 -28.91 10.34 10.90
N SER A 114 -28.36 10.33 12.12
CA SER A 114 -29.04 10.82 13.34
C SER A 114 -29.18 12.35 13.33
N GLN A 115 -30.15 12.90 14.09
CA GLN A 115 -30.37 14.36 14.15
C GLN A 115 -29.12 15.13 14.59
N LYS A 116 -28.36 14.59 15.56
CA LYS A 116 -27.12 15.18 16.05
C LYS A 116 -25.98 15.10 15.03
N GLY A 117 -25.82 13.96 14.35
CA GLY A 117 -24.80 13.78 13.32
C GLY A 117 -25.05 14.63 12.08
N ARG A 118 -26.31 14.81 11.66
CA ARG A 118 -26.68 15.71 10.55
C ARG A 118 -26.27 17.15 10.81
N GLY A 119 -26.30 17.60 12.06
CA GLY A 119 -25.83 18.93 12.45
C GLY A 119 -24.31 19.11 12.36
N LYS A 120 -23.54 18.01 12.29
CA LYS A 120 -22.07 18.04 12.15
C LYS A 120 -21.61 17.91 10.70
N ILE A 121 -22.46 17.43 9.79
CA ILE A 121 -22.16 17.39 8.36
C ILE A 121 -22.12 18.83 7.85
N PRO A 122 -21.04 19.24 7.15
CA PRO A 122 -21.00 20.55 6.52
C PRO A 122 -22.20 20.69 5.58
N ASN A 123 -23.11 21.61 5.88
CA ASN A 123 -24.31 21.76 5.09
C ASN A 123 -23.95 22.49 3.78
N ILE A 124 -23.67 21.72 2.73
CA ILE A 124 -23.24 22.21 1.40
C ILE A 124 -24.21 23.27 0.84
N LEU A 125 -25.49 23.22 1.25
CA LEU A 125 -26.53 24.17 0.84
C LEU A 125 -26.62 25.43 1.72
N THR A 126 -26.16 25.40 2.98
CA THR A 126 -26.26 26.53 3.94
C THR A 126 -25.00 27.40 3.99
N ILE A 127 -23.92 27.00 3.31
CA ILE A 127 -22.76 27.87 2.95
C ILE A 127 -23.22 29.09 2.10
N ARG A 128 -24.48 29.12 1.66
CA ARG A 128 -25.14 30.26 1.01
C ARG A 128 -25.28 31.51 1.89
N ASN A 129 -25.26 31.38 3.23
CA ASN A 129 -25.57 32.48 4.16
C ASN A 129 -24.37 33.09 4.90
N PHE A 130 -23.12 32.83 4.49
CA PHE A 130 -21.96 33.41 5.19
C PHE A 130 -21.76 34.93 4.95
N LYS A 131 -22.41 35.49 3.92
CA LYS A 131 -22.32 36.93 3.60
C LYS A 131 -22.97 37.83 4.67
N THR A 132 -23.93 37.33 5.45
CA THR A 132 -24.59 38.12 6.50
C THR A 132 -23.87 38.08 7.85
N LYS A 133 -22.92 37.15 8.07
CA LYS A 133 -22.19 37.04 9.34
C LYS A 133 -20.97 37.96 9.45
N ILE A 134 -20.52 38.54 8.34
CA ILE A 134 -19.40 39.50 8.32
C ILE A 134 -19.85 40.93 8.68
N LEU A 135 -21.12 41.28 8.49
CA LEU A 135 -21.66 42.60 8.84
C LEU A 135 -22.05 42.76 10.32
N HIS A 136 -21.96 41.69 11.12
CA HIS A 136 -22.31 41.71 12.54
C HIS A 136 -21.15 41.26 13.43
N ARG A 137 -19.91 41.60 13.03
CA ARG A 137 -18.67 41.21 13.73
C ARG A 137 -18.22 42.23 14.80
N SER A 138 -19.00 43.29 15.07
CA SER A 138 -18.56 44.40 15.92
C SER A 138 -19.09 44.39 17.36
N SER A 139 -19.92 43.44 17.82
CA SER A 139 -20.53 43.63 19.17
C SER A 139 -20.80 42.44 20.08
N LEU A 140 -20.43 41.19 19.77
CA LEU A 140 -20.72 40.08 20.71
C LEU A 140 -19.51 39.20 21.00
N GLN A 141 -18.81 39.58 22.07
CA GLN A 141 -17.94 38.77 22.88
C GLN A 141 -18.79 37.70 23.59
N ASN A 142 -18.95 36.53 22.98
CA ASN A 142 -19.48 35.34 23.64
C ASN A 142 -18.70 34.10 23.16
N SER A 143 -17.95 33.52 24.09
CA SER A 143 -16.97 32.43 23.91
C SER A 143 -17.54 31.12 23.36
N ASN A 144 -18.86 30.97 23.30
CA ASN A 144 -19.51 29.71 22.90
C ASN A 144 -19.79 29.58 21.39
N ILE A 145 -19.74 30.68 20.62
CA ILE A 145 -20.02 30.65 19.16
C ILE A 145 -18.76 30.25 18.36
N CYS A 146 -17.57 30.55 18.88
CA CYS A 146 -16.29 30.19 18.24
C CYS A 146 -15.98 28.68 18.25
N GLN A 147 -16.58 27.89 19.14
CA GLN A 147 -16.38 26.43 19.17
C GLN A 147 -17.27 25.71 18.15
N SER A 148 -18.51 26.15 17.95
CA SER A 148 -19.46 25.53 17.00
C SER A 148 -18.96 25.62 15.54
N GLY A 149 -18.42 26.77 15.12
CA GLY A 149 -17.88 26.95 13.76
C GLY A 149 -16.58 26.18 13.45
N ARG A 150 -15.74 25.86 14.45
CA ARG A 150 -14.52 25.06 14.23
C ARG A 150 -14.81 23.59 13.95
N ASN A 151 -15.90 23.06 14.51
CA ASN A 151 -16.24 21.64 14.40
C ASN A 151 -16.84 21.29 13.03
N GLU A 152 -17.69 22.13 12.45
CA GLU A 152 -18.25 21.91 11.09
C GLU A 152 -17.17 22.02 9.98
N GLU A 153 -16.17 22.89 10.16
CA GLU A 153 -15.09 23.04 9.18
C GLU A 153 -14.06 21.89 9.20
N SER A 154 -13.99 21.12 10.30
CA SER A 154 -12.99 20.08 10.53
C SER A 154 -13.15 18.84 9.64
N LEU A 155 -14.37 18.55 9.19
CA LEU A 155 -14.70 17.34 8.42
C LEU A 155 -14.65 17.50 6.90
N LEU A 156 -14.85 18.73 6.42
CA LEU A 156 -14.97 18.96 4.98
C LEU A 156 -13.71 18.54 4.23
N LEU A 157 -12.52 18.87 4.75
CA LEU A 157 -11.26 18.54 4.08
C LEU A 157 -11.00 17.02 4.04
N PRO A 158 -11.08 16.26 5.15
CA PRO A 158 -10.96 14.80 5.09
C PRO A 158 -11.97 14.13 4.15
N LEU A 159 -13.22 14.59 4.13
CA LEU A 159 -14.26 14.05 3.23
C LEU A 159 -13.94 14.32 1.75
N VAL A 160 -13.56 15.55 1.42
CA VAL A 160 -13.16 15.92 0.06
C VAL A 160 -11.92 15.16 -0.37
N TRP A 161 -10.91 15.06 0.50
CA TRP A 161 -9.71 14.28 0.24
C TRP A 161 -10.08 12.83 -0.07
N PHE A 162 -10.84 12.17 0.81
CA PHE A 162 -11.28 10.80 0.61
C PHE A 162 -12.03 10.65 -0.73
N ALA A 163 -13.06 11.47 -0.96
CA ALA A 163 -13.90 11.38 -2.14
C ALA A 163 -13.11 11.58 -3.44
N VAL A 164 -12.29 12.63 -3.52
CA VAL A 164 -11.50 12.94 -4.73
C VAL A 164 -10.55 11.80 -5.06
N VAL A 165 -9.77 11.32 -4.10
CA VAL A 165 -8.78 10.27 -4.34
C VAL A 165 -9.46 8.93 -4.65
N PHE A 166 -10.54 8.59 -3.93
CA PHE A 166 -11.26 7.34 -4.11
C PHE A 166 -11.96 7.27 -5.46
N ILE A 167 -12.65 8.35 -5.86
CA ILE A 167 -13.31 8.46 -7.17
C ILE A 167 -12.26 8.44 -8.29
N PHE A 168 -11.18 9.23 -8.15
CA PHE A 168 -10.12 9.29 -9.15
C PHE A 168 -9.57 7.89 -9.47
N PHE A 169 -9.13 7.13 -8.44
CA PHE A 169 -8.59 5.80 -8.67
C PHE A 169 -9.65 4.77 -9.08
N SER A 170 -10.92 4.96 -8.70
CA SER A 170 -12.01 4.07 -9.13
C SER A 170 -12.32 4.19 -10.63
N ILE A 171 -12.16 5.38 -11.20
CA ILE A 171 -12.39 5.64 -12.63
C ILE A 171 -11.20 5.16 -13.48
N VAL A 172 -9.97 5.28 -12.99
CA VAL A 172 -8.76 4.86 -13.72
C VAL A 172 -8.79 3.36 -14.02
N SER A 173 -8.44 2.98 -15.26
CA SER A 173 -8.55 1.60 -15.77
C SER A 173 -7.59 0.63 -15.09
N GLY A 174 -6.32 1.02 -14.91
CA GLY A 174 -5.32 0.26 -14.17
C GLY A 174 -5.48 0.41 -12.67
N LYS A 175 -5.75 -0.68 -11.95
CA LYS A 175 -5.95 -0.65 -10.49
C LYS A 175 -4.99 -1.60 -9.77
N ARG A 176 -4.39 -1.09 -8.70
CA ARG A 176 -3.55 -1.84 -7.74
C ARG A 176 -3.91 -1.43 -6.32
N ASP A 177 -3.75 -2.33 -5.37
CA ASP A 177 -4.07 -2.07 -3.96
C ASP A 177 -3.26 -0.91 -3.38
N ILE A 178 -2.00 -0.80 -3.78
CA ILE A 178 -1.09 0.27 -3.33
C ILE A 178 -1.42 1.66 -3.89
N TYR A 179 -2.34 1.80 -4.86
CA TYR A 179 -2.68 3.11 -5.43
C TYR A 179 -3.52 3.94 -4.48
N VAL A 180 -4.34 3.31 -3.63
CA VAL A 180 -5.20 4.00 -2.68
C VAL A 180 -4.52 4.30 -1.34
N LEU A 181 -3.22 4.04 -1.19
CA LEU A 181 -2.46 4.44 0.00
C LEU A 181 -2.65 5.92 0.41
N PRO A 182 -2.74 6.88 -0.53
CA PRO A 182 -3.02 8.28 -0.18
C PRO A 182 -4.40 8.54 0.46
N LEU A 183 -5.31 7.56 0.51
CA LEU A 183 -6.60 7.66 1.23
C LEU A 183 -6.49 7.43 2.73
N TYR A 184 -5.45 6.73 3.19
CA TYR A 184 -5.35 6.30 4.57
C TYR A 184 -5.30 7.46 5.56
N PRO A 185 -4.57 8.57 5.31
CA PRO A 185 -4.57 9.71 6.21
C PRO A 185 -5.95 10.37 6.34
N ALA A 186 -6.66 10.57 5.23
CA ALA A 186 -8.02 11.14 5.25
C ALA A 186 -8.98 10.25 6.02
N SER A 187 -8.91 8.94 5.78
CA SER A 187 -9.72 7.93 6.47
C SER A 187 -9.40 7.91 7.97
N ALA A 188 -8.12 8.02 8.36
CA ALA A 188 -7.70 8.08 9.76
C ALA A 188 -8.24 9.32 10.47
N LEU A 189 -8.20 10.50 9.83
CA LEU A 189 -8.80 11.73 10.37
C LEU A 189 -10.31 11.58 10.57
N PHE A 190 -11.00 10.94 9.63
CA PHE A 190 -12.43 10.69 9.71
C PHE A 190 -12.80 9.72 10.84
N ILE A 191 -12.03 8.63 11.00
CA ILE A 191 -12.17 7.71 12.14
C ILE A 191 -11.88 8.42 13.45
N ALA A 192 -10.80 9.21 13.52
CA ALA A 192 -10.42 9.94 14.73
C ALA A 192 -11.50 10.94 15.16
N TRP A 193 -12.10 11.66 14.21
CA TRP A 193 -13.25 12.52 14.50
C TRP A 193 -14.40 11.73 15.13
N PHE A 194 -14.79 10.60 14.52
CA PHE A 194 -15.88 9.78 15.06
C PHE A 194 -15.56 9.24 16.46
N LEU A 195 -14.33 8.78 16.68
CA LEU A 195 -13.89 8.29 17.99
C LEU A 195 -13.86 9.40 19.04
N ASN A 196 -13.54 10.64 18.66
CA ASN A 196 -13.60 11.78 19.57
C ASN A 196 -15.05 12.06 20.01
N GLU A 197 -15.98 12.15 19.04
CA GLU A 197 -17.41 12.31 19.34
C GLU A 197 -17.92 11.15 20.22
N PHE A 198 -17.42 9.93 20.00
CA PHE A 198 -17.76 8.76 20.80
C PHE A 198 -17.30 8.84 22.25
N ILE A 199 -16.08 9.28 22.49
CA ILE A 199 -15.54 9.42 23.83
C ILE A 199 -16.30 10.52 24.58
N GLU A 200 -16.53 11.67 23.93
CA GLU A 200 -17.23 12.82 24.51
C GLU A 200 -18.70 12.52 24.84
N GLN A 201 -19.41 11.81 23.95
CA GLN A 201 -20.85 11.53 24.10
C GLN A 201 -21.15 10.15 24.67
N SER A 202 -20.15 9.49 25.26
CA SER A 202 -20.26 8.10 25.77
C SER A 202 -21.34 7.88 26.84
N GLN A 203 -21.82 8.94 27.48
CA GLN A 203 -22.91 8.92 28.48
C GLN A 203 -24.31 8.87 27.86
N GLU A 204 -24.48 9.18 26.58
CA GLU A 204 -25.79 9.14 25.92
C GLU A 204 -26.17 7.74 25.44
N ASN A 205 -27.36 7.25 25.81
CA ASN A 205 -27.80 5.86 25.54
C ASN A 205 -27.77 5.45 24.05
N TYR A 206 -28.11 6.36 23.13
CA TYR A 206 -28.09 6.08 21.70
C TYR A 206 -26.65 5.93 21.18
N PHE A 207 -25.78 6.86 21.57
CA PHE A 207 -24.37 6.88 21.15
C PHE A 207 -23.58 5.72 21.78
N ARG A 208 -23.90 5.37 23.02
CA ARG A 208 -23.33 4.22 23.72
C ARG A 208 -23.55 2.91 22.96
N LYS A 209 -24.66 2.73 22.24
CA LYS A 209 -24.87 1.50 21.45
C LYS A 209 -24.03 1.53 20.17
N THR A 210 -24.10 2.60 19.38
CA THR A 210 -23.42 2.68 18.07
C THR A 210 -21.90 2.62 18.17
N GLY A 211 -21.30 3.21 19.21
CA GLY A 211 -19.85 3.17 19.42
C GLY A 211 -19.31 1.87 20.04
N TYR A 212 -20.09 1.20 20.90
CA TYR A 212 -19.62 -0.02 21.59
C TYR A 212 -19.77 -1.30 20.74
N TYR A 213 -20.77 -1.39 19.85
CA TYR A 213 -20.92 -2.56 18.97
C TYR A 213 -19.66 -2.92 18.17
N PRO A 214 -19.01 -1.99 17.43
CA PRO A 214 -17.78 -2.31 16.72
C PRO A 214 -16.65 -2.75 17.67
N CYS A 215 -16.58 -2.19 18.89
CA CYS A 215 -15.62 -2.64 19.90
C CYS A 215 -15.87 -4.09 20.35
N TYR A 216 -17.13 -4.48 20.59
CA TYR A 216 -17.48 -5.86 20.92
C TYR A 216 -17.21 -6.82 19.76
N ILE A 217 -17.45 -6.40 18.52
CA ILE A 217 -17.11 -7.17 17.32
C ILE A 217 -15.59 -7.41 17.28
N LEU A 218 -14.77 -6.38 17.54
CA LEU A 218 -13.32 -6.53 17.59
C LEU A 218 -12.86 -7.49 18.70
N CYS A 219 -13.46 -7.43 19.89
CA CYS A 219 -13.21 -8.41 20.95
C CYS A 219 -13.53 -9.83 20.48
N GLY A 220 -14.70 -10.01 19.87
CA GLY A 220 -15.16 -11.30 19.35
C GLY A 220 -14.24 -11.86 18.27
N ILE A 221 -13.82 -11.02 17.31
CA ILE A 221 -12.86 -11.39 16.25
C ILE A 221 -11.53 -11.80 16.88
N SER A 222 -11.00 -11.03 17.83
CA SER A 222 -9.72 -11.34 18.48
C SER A 222 -9.77 -12.68 19.21
N LEU A 223 -10.85 -12.94 19.98
CA LEU A 223 -11.06 -14.22 20.67
C LEU A 223 -11.24 -15.38 19.70
N ALA A 224 -12.06 -15.19 18.66
CA ALA A 224 -12.31 -16.21 17.65
C ALA A 224 -11.04 -16.57 16.88
N LEU A 225 -10.26 -15.57 16.47
CA LEU A 225 -8.97 -15.81 15.82
C LEU A 225 -7.98 -16.47 16.78
N GLY A 226 -7.96 -16.09 18.06
CA GLY A 226 -7.16 -16.76 19.09
C GLY A 226 -7.42 -18.27 19.18
N VAL A 227 -8.65 -18.73 18.90
CA VAL A 227 -9.00 -20.16 18.94
C VAL A 227 -8.88 -20.83 17.55
N LEU A 228 -9.33 -20.17 16.49
CA LEU A 228 -9.45 -20.75 15.15
C LEU A 228 -8.15 -20.71 14.36
N PHE A 229 -7.27 -19.73 14.61
CA PHE A 229 -6.00 -19.59 13.90
C PHE A 229 -5.10 -20.83 13.99
N PRO A 230 -4.82 -21.43 15.17
CA PRO A 230 -3.97 -22.63 15.23
C PRO A 230 -4.62 -23.84 14.56
N VAL A 231 -5.96 -23.95 14.58
CA VAL A 231 -6.69 -25.01 13.87
C VAL A 231 -6.54 -24.86 12.35
N ALA A 232 -6.62 -23.62 11.85
CA ALA A 232 -6.41 -23.33 10.43
C ALA A 232 -4.96 -23.64 10.00
N VAL A 233 -3.98 -23.25 10.82
CA VAL A 233 -2.56 -23.55 10.56
C VAL A 233 -2.30 -25.05 10.60
N TYR A 234 -2.83 -25.78 11.58
CA TYR A 234 -2.66 -27.24 11.65
C TYR A 234 -3.21 -27.94 10.40
N LYS A 235 -4.36 -27.50 9.87
CA LYS A 235 -4.96 -28.09 8.66
C LYS A 235 -4.21 -27.76 7.38
N ALA A 236 -3.73 -26.52 7.24
CA ALA A 236 -3.13 -26.05 5.99
C ALA A 236 -1.61 -26.28 5.96
N PHE A 237 -0.92 -26.10 7.08
CA PHE A 237 0.53 -26.17 7.22
C PHE A 237 0.95 -26.77 8.59
N PRO A 238 0.75 -28.08 8.81
CA PRO A 238 1.02 -28.74 10.09
C PRO A 238 2.42 -28.46 10.66
N GLN A 239 3.43 -28.35 9.79
CA GLN A 239 4.82 -28.11 10.16
C GLN A 239 5.07 -26.75 10.84
N TYR A 240 4.17 -25.77 10.68
CA TYR A 240 4.32 -24.42 11.24
C TYR A 240 3.42 -24.16 12.45
N ILE A 241 2.86 -25.21 13.07
CA ILE A 241 1.96 -25.07 14.22
C ILE A 241 2.61 -24.37 15.42
N THR A 242 3.89 -24.62 15.67
CA THR A 242 4.66 -23.98 16.75
C THR A 242 4.82 -22.48 16.52
N THR A 243 4.96 -22.05 15.25
CA THR A 243 5.02 -20.64 14.86
C THR A 243 3.68 -19.92 15.08
N ALA A 244 2.55 -20.65 15.10
CA ALA A 244 1.22 -20.07 15.33
C ALA A 244 0.93 -19.77 16.81
N ILE A 245 1.56 -20.49 17.76
CA ILE A 245 1.34 -20.37 19.20
C ILE A 245 1.40 -18.92 19.73
N PRO A 246 2.45 -18.11 19.44
CA PRO A 246 2.50 -16.73 19.94
C PRO A 246 1.33 -15.87 19.45
N PHE A 247 0.88 -16.06 18.20
CA PHE A 247 -0.26 -15.31 17.65
C PHE A 247 -1.56 -15.65 18.38
N THR A 248 -1.80 -16.95 18.60
CA THR A 248 -2.95 -17.46 19.36
C THR A 248 -3.02 -16.84 20.75
N ILE A 249 -1.90 -16.89 21.50
CA ILE A 249 -1.83 -16.36 22.87
C ILE A 249 -2.09 -14.86 22.88
N ILE A 250 -1.40 -14.11 22.00
CA ILE A 250 -1.56 -12.65 21.89
C ILE A 250 -3.01 -12.29 21.58
N LEU A 251 -3.62 -12.91 20.56
CA LEU A 251 -4.98 -12.61 20.12
C LEU A 251 -6.04 -12.98 21.17
N PHE A 252 -5.87 -14.13 21.84
CA PHE A 252 -6.82 -14.58 22.86
C PHE A 252 -6.75 -13.70 24.11
N LEU A 253 -5.55 -13.44 24.65
CA LEU A 253 -5.36 -12.57 25.81
C LEU A 253 -5.79 -11.14 25.50
N ALA A 254 -5.45 -10.61 24.32
CA ALA A 254 -5.92 -9.30 23.87
C ALA A 254 -7.45 -9.23 23.85
N GLY A 255 -8.11 -10.26 23.33
CA GLY A 255 -9.58 -10.35 23.31
C GLY A 255 -10.19 -10.27 24.71
N ILE A 256 -9.61 -10.98 25.69
CA ILE A 256 -10.06 -10.94 27.10
C ILE A 256 -9.84 -9.56 27.71
N VAL A 257 -8.64 -8.99 27.57
CA VAL A 257 -8.30 -7.67 28.12
C VAL A 257 -9.18 -6.59 27.51
N MET A 258 -9.33 -6.58 26.19
CA MET A 258 -10.21 -5.64 25.48
C MET A 258 -11.68 -5.79 25.94
N LEU A 259 -12.16 -7.03 26.14
CA LEU A 259 -13.52 -7.28 26.63
C LEU A 259 -13.70 -6.77 28.07
N TYR A 260 -12.70 -6.94 28.92
CA TYR A 260 -12.70 -6.37 30.28
C TYR A 260 -12.75 -4.83 30.24
N LEU A 261 -11.86 -4.21 29.46
CA LEU A 261 -11.77 -2.76 29.34
C LEU A 261 -13.07 -2.14 28.83
N ILE A 262 -13.67 -2.71 27.79
CA ILE A 262 -14.91 -2.19 27.22
C ILE A 262 -16.11 -2.37 28.16
N LYS A 263 -16.16 -3.47 28.95
CA LYS A 263 -17.20 -3.67 29.98
C LYS A 263 -17.13 -2.63 31.10
N HIS A 264 -15.93 -2.17 31.43
CA HIS A 264 -15.70 -1.11 32.43
C HIS A 264 -15.67 0.30 31.83
N ALA A 265 -16.17 0.49 30.59
CA ALA A 265 -16.21 1.77 29.89
C ALA A 265 -14.83 2.47 29.75
N ARG A 266 -13.73 1.70 29.76
CA ARG A 266 -12.36 2.20 29.59
C ARG A 266 -11.98 2.24 28.10
N ILE A 267 -12.57 3.18 27.35
CA ILE A 267 -12.46 3.26 25.88
C ILE A 267 -11.03 3.61 25.43
N ILE A 268 -10.36 4.56 26.09
CA ILE A 268 -9.01 5.00 25.69
C ILE A 268 -8.00 3.85 25.82
N PRO A 269 -7.88 3.16 26.99
CA PRO A 269 -7.02 1.98 27.09
C PRO A 269 -7.37 0.87 26.10
N PHE A 270 -8.65 0.67 25.78
CA PHE A 270 -9.08 -0.33 24.78
C PHE A 270 -8.42 -0.08 23.41
N PHE A 271 -8.43 1.16 22.92
CA PHE A 271 -7.81 1.49 21.64
C PHE A 271 -6.28 1.40 21.68
N PHE A 272 -5.65 1.76 22.81
CA PHE A 272 -4.22 1.53 22.99
C PHE A 272 -3.87 0.05 22.96
N THR A 273 -4.66 -0.82 23.61
CA THR A 273 -4.50 -2.27 23.54
C THR A 273 -4.67 -2.78 22.10
N LEU A 274 -5.70 -2.33 21.39
CA LEU A 274 -5.93 -2.71 19.99
C LEU A 274 -4.73 -2.36 19.10
N VAL A 275 -4.24 -1.13 19.17
CA VAL A 275 -3.07 -0.68 18.38
C VAL A 275 -1.82 -1.45 18.77
N PHE A 276 -1.59 -1.66 20.08
CA PHE A 276 -0.46 -2.44 20.57
C PHE A 276 -0.48 -3.86 20.03
N VAL A 277 -1.65 -4.51 20.00
CA VAL A 277 -1.85 -5.87 19.47
C VAL A 277 -1.58 -5.94 17.96
N ILE A 278 -2.01 -4.94 17.19
CA ILE A 278 -1.70 -4.86 15.75
C ILE A 278 -0.19 -4.74 15.56
N CYS A 279 0.47 -3.84 16.30
CA CYS A 279 1.92 -3.64 16.21
C CYS A 279 2.69 -4.90 16.60
N ILE A 280 2.35 -5.57 17.70
CA ILE A 280 3.06 -6.78 18.14
C ILE A 280 2.86 -7.93 17.15
N ILE A 281 1.64 -8.14 16.62
CA ILE A 281 1.38 -9.16 15.60
C ILE A 281 2.19 -8.87 14.33
N PHE A 282 2.24 -7.62 13.89
CA PHE A 282 3.03 -7.22 12.73
C PHE A 282 4.53 -7.49 12.94
N ASN A 283 5.08 -7.14 14.11
CA ASN A 283 6.48 -7.36 14.45
C ASN A 283 6.80 -8.86 14.57
N VAL A 284 5.97 -9.64 15.27
CA VAL A 284 6.15 -11.10 15.39
C VAL A 284 6.05 -11.77 14.03
N SER A 285 5.12 -11.34 13.16
CA SER A 285 5.03 -11.83 11.77
C SER A 285 6.30 -11.53 10.98
N THR A 286 6.84 -10.33 11.12
CA THR A 286 8.08 -9.91 10.44
C THR A 286 9.27 -10.75 10.87
N VAL A 287 9.38 -11.08 12.15
CA VAL A 287 10.51 -11.87 12.67
C VAL A 287 10.34 -13.37 12.44
N ARG A 288 9.12 -13.90 12.50
CA ARG A 288 8.88 -15.35 12.49
C ARG A 288 8.33 -15.90 11.17
N VAL A 289 7.45 -15.16 10.49
CA VAL A 289 6.73 -15.64 9.31
C VAL A 289 7.43 -15.21 8.02
N ILE A 290 7.90 -13.96 7.95
CA ILE A 290 8.55 -13.44 6.74
C ILE A 290 9.78 -14.26 6.34
N PRO A 291 10.71 -14.66 7.24
CA PRO A 291 11.86 -15.48 6.84
C PRO A 291 11.48 -16.83 6.24
N ILE A 292 10.41 -17.46 6.77
CA ILE A 292 9.88 -18.73 6.24
C ILE A 292 9.33 -18.50 4.82
N LEU A 293 8.56 -17.43 4.61
CA LEU A 293 8.02 -17.12 3.29
C LEU A 293 9.09 -16.66 2.31
N ASP A 294 10.16 -16.02 2.78
CA ASP A 294 11.24 -15.49 1.97
C ASP A 294 12.02 -16.61 1.27
N GLN A 295 12.23 -17.75 1.95
CA GLN A 295 12.85 -18.95 1.35
C GLN A 295 12.15 -19.39 0.06
N TYR A 296 10.82 -19.31 0.03
CA TYR A 296 10.04 -19.73 -1.14
C TYR A 296 9.73 -18.60 -2.11
N LYS A 297 9.89 -17.33 -1.74
CA LYS A 297 9.52 -16.18 -2.60
C LYS A 297 10.72 -15.45 -3.17
N SER A 298 11.86 -15.53 -2.50
CA SER A 298 13.08 -14.83 -2.88
C SER A 298 13.94 -15.69 -3.79
N ALA A 299 14.60 -15.05 -4.75
CA ALA A 299 15.62 -15.70 -5.56
C ALA A 299 16.97 -15.79 -4.81
N LYS A 300 17.04 -15.28 -3.57
CA LYS A 300 18.28 -15.18 -2.80
C LYS A 300 18.97 -16.53 -2.64
N GLU A 301 18.24 -17.57 -2.23
CA GLU A 301 18.83 -18.86 -1.89
C GLU A 301 19.52 -19.51 -3.10
N ILE A 302 18.81 -19.65 -4.23
CA ILE A 302 19.41 -20.18 -5.47
C ILE A 302 20.56 -19.29 -5.99
N CYS A 303 20.50 -17.97 -5.80
CA CYS A 303 21.58 -17.06 -6.21
C CYS A 303 22.81 -17.19 -5.32
N ASP A 304 22.63 -17.37 -4.00
CA ASP A 304 23.73 -17.59 -3.06
C ASP A 304 24.43 -18.94 -3.35
N LYS A 305 23.65 -20.00 -3.65
CA LYS A 305 24.19 -21.29 -4.12
C LYS A 305 24.95 -21.12 -5.45
N ALA A 306 24.38 -20.39 -6.41
CA ALA A 306 25.04 -20.09 -7.68
C ALA A 306 26.38 -19.37 -7.49
N LYS A 307 26.43 -18.34 -6.64
CA LYS A 307 27.66 -17.60 -6.31
C LYS A 307 28.72 -18.49 -5.64
N ALA A 308 28.32 -19.48 -4.85
CA ALA A 308 29.27 -20.42 -4.24
C ALA A 308 29.95 -21.34 -5.27
N MET A 309 29.34 -21.56 -6.43
CA MET A 309 29.84 -22.45 -7.49
C MET A 309 30.52 -21.74 -8.65
N MET A 310 30.39 -20.41 -8.74
CA MET A 310 30.78 -19.60 -9.88
C MET A 310 31.72 -18.46 -9.44
N LYS A 311 32.77 -18.21 -10.22
CA LYS A 311 33.66 -17.06 -10.02
C LYS A 311 33.01 -15.76 -10.56
N PRO A 312 33.37 -14.58 -10.02
CA PRO A 312 32.75 -13.31 -10.42
C PRO A 312 32.85 -12.98 -11.92
N ASP A 313 33.89 -13.44 -12.59
CA ASP A 313 34.21 -13.21 -14.00
C ASP A 313 33.58 -14.23 -14.97
N GLU A 314 33.16 -15.39 -14.47
CA GLU A 314 32.51 -16.41 -15.30
C GLU A 314 31.17 -15.91 -15.85
N ARG A 315 30.78 -16.39 -17.03
CA ARG A 315 29.60 -15.87 -17.73
C ARG A 315 28.31 -16.46 -17.16
N LEU A 316 27.34 -15.60 -16.89
CA LEU A 316 26.01 -15.95 -16.41
C LEU A 316 24.94 -15.38 -17.34
N ALA A 317 23.99 -16.21 -17.76
CA ALA A 317 22.83 -15.81 -18.54
C ALA A 317 21.50 -16.27 -17.91
N MET A 318 20.39 -15.75 -18.42
CA MET A 318 19.03 -16.21 -18.12
C MET A 318 18.33 -16.58 -19.44
N TYR A 319 17.64 -17.72 -19.46
CA TYR A 319 16.92 -18.16 -20.67
C TYR A 319 15.43 -17.87 -20.60
N ASN A 320 14.92 -17.06 -21.52
CA ASN A 320 13.50 -16.78 -21.74
C ASN A 320 12.77 -16.16 -20.52
N PHE A 321 13.51 -15.56 -19.59
CA PHE A 321 12.96 -14.70 -18.55
C PHE A 321 14.01 -13.72 -18.00
N PHE A 322 13.53 -12.61 -17.44
CA PHE A 322 14.37 -11.67 -16.69
C PHE A 322 13.64 -11.23 -15.41
N ARG A 323 14.39 -11.11 -14.31
CA ARG A 323 13.89 -10.70 -13.00
C ARG A 323 14.99 -10.00 -12.21
N ASP A 324 14.71 -8.77 -11.76
CA ASP A 324 15.68 -7.91 -11.05
C ASP A 324 16.33 -8.57 -9.81
N PRO A 325 15.64 -9.42 -9.01
CA PRO A 325 16.28 -10.07 -7.86
C PRO A 325 17.50 -10.94 -8.22
N TYR A 326 17.52 -11.59 -9.39
CA TYR A 326 18.66 -12.42 -9.80
C TYR A 326 19.89 -11.56 -10.08
N LEU A 327 19.68 -10.40 -10.71
CA LEU A 327 20.74 -9.41 -10.93
C LEU A 327 21.33 -8.94 -9.60
N PHE A 328 20.45 -8.57 -8.66
CA PHE A 328 20.85 -8.09 -7.35
C PHE A 328 21.59 -9.16 -6.52
N TYR A 329 21.03 -10.36 -6.37
CA TYR A 329 21.61 -11.39 -5.50
C TYR A 329 22.84 -12.10 -6.08
N THR A 330 23.06 -12.02 -7.40
CA THR A 330 24.30 -12.51 -8.02
C THR A 330 25.42 -11.46 -8.05
N ASP A 331 25.18 -10.28 -7.47
CA ASP A 331 26.13 -9.17 -7.41
C ASP A 331 26.65 -8.75 -8.80
N ARG A 332 25.76 -8.78 -9.81
CA ARG A 332 26.10 -8.44 -11.20
C ARG A 332 25.47 -7.11 -11.63
N ASN A 333 26.20 -6.38 -12.47
CA ASN A 333 25.70 -5.13 -13.08
C ASN A 333 24.78 -5.40 -14.28
N SER A 334 24.95 -6.54 -14.95
CA SER A 334 24.11 -7.01 -16.05
C SER A 334 24.11 -8.53 -16.13
N ILE A 335 22.99 -9.12 -16.56
CA ILE A 335 22.90 -10.53 -16.91
C ILE A 335 22.35 -10.62 -18.33
N GLU A 336 23.02 -11.40 -19.17
CA GLU A 336 22.59 -11.65 -20.54
C GLU A 336 21.27 -12.42 -20.54
N VAL A 337 20.27 -11.97 -21.32
CA VAL A 337 18.97 -12.64 -21.44
C VAL A 337 18.89 -13.24 -22.83
N ILE A 338 18.96 -14.57 -22.90
CA ILE A 338 18.90 -15.32 -24.15
C ILE A 338 17.46 -15.75 -24.37
N ALA A 339 16.88 -15.38 -25.51
CA ALA A 339 15.52 -15.76 -25.89
C ALA A 339 15.47 -16.73 -27.08
N GLU A 340 16.49 -16.69 -27.95
CA GLU A 340 16.56 -17.49 -29.16
C GLU A 340 17.35 -18.79 -28.93
N SER A 341 16.84 -19.89 -29.49
CA SER A 341 17.45 -21.22 -29.32
C SER A 341 18.86 -21.31 -29.93
N ASP A 342 19.12 -20.61 -31.03
CA ASP A 342 20.42 -20.65 -31.70
C ASP A 342 21.51 -19.95 -30.88
N ASP A 343 21.17 -18.83 -30.26
CA ASP A 343 22.09 -18.11 -29.37
C ASP A 343 22.31 -18.88 -28.07
N LEU A 344 21.30 -19.59 -27.57
CA LEU A 344 21.46 -20.51 -26.46
C LEU A 344 22.44 -21.65 -26.83
N LYS A 345 22.31 -22.21 -28.03
CA LYS A 345 23.22 -23.26 -28.51
C LYS A 345 24.67 -22.76 -28.55
N LYS A 346 24.89 -21.57 -29.10
CA LYS A 346 26.22 -20.93 -29.15
C LYS A 346 26.77 -20.66 -27.75
N PHE A 347 25.91 -20.20 -26.83
CA PHE A 347 26.29 -19.91 -25.45
C PHE A 347 26.75 -21.18 -24.73
N LEU A 348 25.96 -22.25 -24.77
CA LEU A 348 26.27 -23.51 -24.07
C LEU A 348 27.46 -24.26 -24.69
N ASN A 349 27.66 -24.17 -26.01
CA ASN A 349 28.80 -24.81 -26.68
C ASN A 349 30.10 -23.99 -26.63
N SER A 350 30.17 -22.93 -25.81
CA SER A 350 31.42 -22.19 -25.62
C SER A 350 32.50 -23.06 -24.97
N GLN A 351 33.77 -22.79 -25.30
CA GLN A 351 34.91 -23.46 -24.68
C GLN A 351 35.07 -23.12 -23.19
N GLU A 352 34.62 -21.93 -22.78
CA GLU A 352 34.60 -21.49 -21.40
C GLU A 352 33.46 -22.16 -20.63
N ARG A 353 33.60 -22.23 -19.30
CA ARG A 353 32.51 -22.63 -18.42
C ARG A 353 31.49 -21.49 -18.35
N VAL A 354 30.23 -21.79 -18.65
CA VAL A 354 29.14 -20.82 -18.62
C VAL A 354 27.99 -21.33 -17.78
N PHE A 355 27.28 -20.39 -17.16
CA PHE A 355 26.18 -20.66 -16.26
C PHE A 355 24.89 -20.05 -16.77
N LEU A 356 23.78 -20.71 -16.48
CA LEU A 356 22.47 -20.32 -16.96
C LEU A 356 21.39 -20.55 -15.89
N PHE A 357 20.57 -19.53 -15.66
CA PHE A 357 19.28 -19.71 -15.00
C PHE A 357 18.19 -20.03 -16.03
N ILE A 358 17.46 -21.11 -15.81
CA ILE A 358 16.40 -21.57 -16.71
C ILE A 358 15.19 -22.08 -15.91
N GLN A 359 13.98 -21.88 -16.41
CA GLN A 359 12.77 -22.46 -15.81
C GLN A 359 12.67 -23.95 -16.17
N GLU A 360 12.17 -24.78 -15.24
CA GLU A 360 12.02 -26.24 -15.44
C GLU A 360 11.22 -26.58 -16.71
N LYS A 361 10.19 -25.80 -17.02
CA LYS A 361 9.36 -25.98 -18.22
C LYS A 361 10.15 -25.81 -19.52
N ASP A 362 11.16 -24.94 -19.53
CA ASP A 362 11.99 -24.62 -20.69
C ASP A 362 13.18 -25.58 -20.75
N PHE A 363 13.76 -25.90 -19.59
CA PHE A 363 14.79 -26.94 -19.46
C PHE A 363 14.32 -28.28 -20.04
N LYS A 364 13.11 -28.74 -19.69
CA LYS A 364 12.53 -30.00 -20.22
C LYS A 364 12.34 -30.02 -21.74
N LYS A 365 12.26 -28.86 -22.39
CA LYS A 365 12.18 -28.76 -23.85
C LYS A 365 13.56 -28.80 -24.46
N ILE A 366 14.50 -28.06 -23.89
CA ILE A 366 15.86 -27.89 -24.42
C ILE A 366 16.71 -29.15 -24.19
N SER A 367 16.54 -29.84 -23.05
CA SER A 367 17.29 -31.06 -22.76
C SER A 367 17.00 -32.23 -23.71
N LYS A 368 15.95 -32.13 -24.52
CA LYS A 368 15.62 -33.09 -25.58
C LYS A 368 16.31 -32.78 -26.91
N LEU A 369 16.89 -31.59 -27.05
CA LEU A 369 17.58 -31.19 -28.27
C LEU A 369 18.99 -31.81 -28.28
N PRO A 370 19.45 -32.33 -29.44
CA PRO A 370 20.82 -32.84 -29.56
C PRO A 370 21.84 -31.70 -29.40
N GLU A 371 23.05 -32.04 -28.91
CA GLU A 371 24.20 -31.12 -28.78
C GLU A 371 24.00 -29.95 -27.81
N MET A 372 23.29 -30.20 -26.71
CA MET A 372 23.13 -29.25 -25.59
C MET A 372 23.87 -29.77 -24.35
N PRO A 373 25.10 -29.31 -24.08
CA PRO A 373 25.79 -29.67 -22.85
C PRO A 373 25.10 -28.95 -21.68
N LEU A 374 24.30 -29.68 -20.92
CA LEU A 374 23.49 -29.13 -19.82
C LEU A 374 23.61 -30.02 -18.58
N PHE A 375 24.35 -29.53 -17.60
CA PHE A 375 24.52 -30.14 -16.29
C PHE A 375 23.74 -29.32 -15.27
N VAL A 376 22.81 -29.97 -14.57
CA VAL A 376 22.02 -29.30 -13.52
C VAL A 376 22.87 -29.26 -12.26
N LEU A 377 23.18 -28.05 -11.81
CA LEU A 377 23.95 -27.85 -10.59
C LEU A 377 23.03 -27.71 -9.38
N GLU A 378 21.96 -26.93 -9.51
CA GLU A 378 20.99 -26.69 -8.44
C GLU A 378 19.56 -26.58 -8.97
N ARG A 379 18.60 -26.92 -8.11
CA ARG A 379 17.17 -26.75 -8.36
C ARG A 379 16.52 -26.07 -7.16
N ASP A 380 15.69 -25.07 -7.44
CA ASP A 380 14.97 -24.34 -6.40
C ASP A 380 13.62 -23.84 -6.89
N SER A 381 12.71 -23.51 -5.97
CA SER A 381 11.39 -22.95 -6.29
C SER A 381 11.29 -21.50 -5.83
N VAL A 382 11.14 -20.59 -6.79
CA VAL A 382 11.00 -19.14 -6.54
C VAL A 382 9.57 -18.71 -6.88
N GLY A 383 8.75 -18.66 -5.84
CA GLY A 383 7.34 -18.31 -5.85
C GLY A 383 6.47 -19.44 -6.41
N HIS A 384 6.19 -19.39 -7.70
CA HIS A 384 5.38 -20.40 -8.42
C HIS A 384 6.17 -21.02 -9.57
N ARG A 385 7.49 -20.84 -9.57
CA ARG A 385 8.38 -21.19 -10.67
C ARG A 385 9.51 -22.03 -10.15
N ASP A 386 9.70 -23.18 -10.76
CA ASP A 386 10.87 -24.00 -10.52
C ASP A 386 11.99 -23.54 -11.46
N ILE A 387 13.11 -23.20 -10.85
CA ILE A 387 14.28 -22.59 -11.49
C ILE A 387 15.45 -23.53 -11.29
N LEU A 388 16.19 -23.75 -12.37
CA LEU A 388 17.41 -24.52 -12.38
C LEU A 388 18.58 -23.58 -12.63
N PHE A 389 19.65 -23.85 -11.90
CA PHE A 389 20.97 -23.31 -12.20
C PHE A 389 21.76 -24.41 -12.89
N VAL A 390 22.16 -24.16 -14.13
CA VAL A 390 22.80 -25.15 -14.99
C VAL A 390 24.12 -24.62 -15.55
N SER A 391 25.01 -25.53 -15.91
CA SER A 391 26.31 -25.25 -16.50
C SER A 391 26.53 -26.09 -17.75
N ASN A 392 27.38 -25.62 -18.67
CA ASN A 392 27.80 -26.41 -19.83
C ASN A 392 28.90 -27.44 -19.52
N LYS A 393 29.53 -27.34 -18.35
CA LYS A 393 30.49 -28.32 -17.82
C LYS A 393 30.05 -28.84 -16.47
N ASP A 394 30.41 -30.07 -16.16
CA ASP A 394 30.15 -30.65 -14.85
C ASP A 394 31.04 -29.97 -13.78
N ILE A 395 30.67 -30.08 -12.50
CA ILE A 395 31.44 -29.49 -11.38
C ILE A 395 32.82 -30.16 -11.23
N ASP A 396 32.95 -31.40 -11.68
CA ASP A 396 34.14 -32.24 -11.52
C ASP A 396 35.09 -32.25 -12.74
N THR A 397 34.85 -31.39 -13.75
CA THR A 397 35.64 -31.26 -14.99
C THR A 397 35.99 -29.83 -15.30
#